data_AF-A0A060C5T6-F1
#
_entry.id   AF-A0A060C5T6-F1
#
_cell.length_a   1.000
_cell.length_b   1.000
_cell.length_c   1.000
_cell.angle_alpha   90.00
_cell.angle_beta   90.00
_cell.angle_gamma   90.00
#
_symmetry.space_group_name_H-M   'P 1'
#
loop_
_entity.id
_entity.type
_entity.pdbx_description
1 polymer ?
#
loop_
_entity_poly.entity_id
_entity_poly.type
_entity_poly.pdbx_seq_one_letter_code
_entity_poly.pdbx_strand_id
1 'polypeptide(L)'
;MELIGFDEMDGYQQFLVTSFKHQLDALKKFQDKDTGLWHTLIDDSTSYIEGSATAGFAYGILKAIDLGMISRDYLHISDKAIQGI
;
A
#
# COMPACT_ATOMS: atom_id res chain seq x y z
N MET A 1 -9.59 7.63 16.46
CA MET A 1 -8.12 7.58 16.22
C MET A 1 -7.51 6.94 17.46
N GLU A 2 -7.51 5.61 17.52
CA GLU A 2 -7.25 4.87 18.77
C GLU A 2 -6.31 3.68 18.52
N LEU A 3 -5.26 3.89 17.72
CA LEU A 3 -4.24 2.84 17.57
C LEU A 3 -2.82 3.30 17.90
N ILE A 4 -2.52 4.59 17.88
CA ILE A 4 -1.21 5.06 18.32
C ILE A 4 -1.35 6.46 18.94
N GLY A 5 -1.07 6.56 20.23
CA GLY A 5 -1.06 7.82 20.98
C GLY A 5 0.20 8.61 20.65
N PHE A 6 0.24 9.16 19.44
CA PHE A 6 1.28 10.09 19.04
C PHE A 6 0.79 11.52 19.26
N ASP A 7 1.58 12.30 20.00
CA ASP A 7 1.34 13.72 20.19
C ASP A 7 1.46 14.46 18.84
N GLU A 8 0.79 15.59 18.67
CA GLU A 8 0.74 16.37 17.40
C GLU A 8 2.13 16.79 16.85
N MET A 9 3.20 16.62 17.64
CA MET A 9 4.60 16.88 17.29
C MET A 9 5.48 15.62 17.14
N ASP A 10 4.91 14.44 16.91
CA ASP A 10 5.71 13.22 16.79
C ASP A 10 6.40 13.09 15.41
N GLY A 11 7.70 13.41 15.36
CA GLY A 11 8.54 13.22 14.19
C GLY A 11 8.62 11.74 13.74
N TYR A 12 8.40 10.77 14.63
CA TYR A 12 8.36 9.35 14.26
C TYR A 12 7.12 9.04 13.43
N GLN A 13 5.93 9.50 13.84
CA GLN A 13 4.72 9.37 13.04
C GLN A 13 4.90 9.95 11.64
N GLN A 14 5.46 11.16 11.53
CA GLN A 14 5.70 11.80 10.23
C GLN A 14 6.65 10.98 9.36
N PHE A 15 7.73 10.48 9.95
CA PHE A 15 8.69 9.61 9.28
C PHE A 15 8.04 8.31 8.77
N LEU A 16 7.23 7.64 9.60
CA LEU A 16 6.54 6.41 9.23
C LEU A 16 5.52 6.64 8.11
N VAL A 17 4.70 7.69 8.20
CA VAL A 17 3.72 8.03 7.17
C VAL A 17 4.41 8.39 5.86
N THR A 18 5.51 9.15 5.90
CA THR A 18 6.28 9.52 4.71
C THR A 18 6.93 8.30 4.07
N SER A 19 7.55 7.44 4.88
CA SER A 19 8.15 6.18 4.41
C SER A 19 7.11 5.26 3.78
N PHE A 20 5.93 5.16 4.39
CA PHE A 20 4.82 4.39 3.84
C PHE A 20 4.35 4.95 2.50
N LYS A 21 4.19 6.27 2.35
CA LYS A 21 3.86 6.89 1.05
C LYS A 21 4.89 6.57 -0.03
N HIS A 22 6.18 6.65 0.28
CA HIS A 22 7.24 6.25 -0.66
C HIS A 22 7.16 4.77 -1.03
N GLN A 23 6.81 3.89 -0.08
CA GLN A 23 6.56 2.48 -0.38
C GLN A 23 5.39 2.32 -1.34
N LEU A 24 4.27 3.02 -1.13
CA LEU A 24 3.11 2.96 -2.03
C LEU A 24 3.45 3.47 -3.44
N ASP A 25 4.21 4.56 -3.53
CA ASP A 25 4.67 5.12 -4.80
C ASP A 25 5.61 4.15 -5.55
N ALA A 26 6.40 3.36 -4.81
CA ALA A 26 7.20 2.29 -5.38
C ALA A 26 6.33 1.11 -5.84
N LEU A 27 5.44 0.60 -4.97
CA LEU A 27 4.52 -0.49 -5.28
C LEU A 27 3.71 -0.20 -6.55
N LYS A 28 3.21 1.02 -6.69
CA LYS A 28 2.45 1.47 -7.87
C LYS A 28 3.20 1.25 -9.19
N LYS A 29 4.53 1.39 -9.21
CA LYS A 29 5.35 1.23 -10.43
C LYS A 29 5.42 -0.22 -10.89
N PHE A 30 5.29 -1.15 -9.95
CA PHE A 30 5.48 -2.59 -10.16
C PHE A 30 4.18 -3.39 -10.09
N GLN A 31 3.03 -2.71 -9.94
CA GLN A 31 1.74 -3.37 -10.00
C GLN A 31 1.52 -3.88 -11.43
N ASP A 32 1.28 -5.17 -11.55
CA ASP A 32 1.02 -5.81 -12.84
C ASP A 32 -0.23 -5.20 -13.48
N LYS A 33 -0.13 -4.89 -14.78
CA LYS A 33 -1.17 -4.11 -15.47
C LYS A 33 -2.37 -4.95 -15.88
N ASP A 34 -2.15 -6.25 -16.09
CA ASP A 34 -3.16 -7.16 -16.60
C ASP A 34 -4.01 -7.73 -15.45
N THR A 35 -3.35 -8.05 -14.33
CA THR A 35 -3.99 -8.66 -13.15
C THR A 35 -4.30 -7.65 -12.04
N GLY A 36 -3.52 -6.57 -11.92
CA GLY A 36 -3.61 -5.66 -10.78
C GLY A 36 -2.89 -6.16 -9.51
N LEU A 37 -2.22 -7.31 -9.57
CA LEU A 37 -1.49 -7.91 -8.45
C LEU A 37 0.00 -7.54 -8.49
N TRP A 38 0.77 -8.02 -7.52
CA TRP A 38 2.22 -7.95 -7.54
C TRP A 38 2.84 -9.32 -7.73
N HIS A 39 4.00 -9.34 -8.37
CA HIS A 39 4.82 -10.54 -8.49
C HIS A 39 5.60 -10.81 -7.19
N THR A 40 5.95 -12.08 -6.93
CA THR A 40 6.74 -12.50 -5.76
C THR A 40 8.07 -11.74 -5.68
N LEU A 41 8.73 -11.57 -6.83
CA LEU A 41 9.84 -10.65 -6.98
C LEU A 41 9.29 -9.39 -7.65
N ILE A 42 9.20 -8.31 -6.88
CA ILE A 42 8.43 -7.13 -7.29
C ILE A 42 8.96 -6.45 -8.55
N ASP A 43 10.26 -6.55 -8.82
CA ASP A 43 10.93 -5.97 -9.99
C ASP A 43 11.14 -6.97 -11.14
N ASP A 44 10.65 -8.20 -11.01
CA ASP A 44 10.71 -9.24 -12.04
C ASP A 44 9.30 -9.72 -12.43
N SER A 45 8.81 -9.19 -13.55
CA SER A 45 7.51 -9.52 -14.14
C SER A 45 7.40 -10.97 -14.64
N THR A 46 8.51 -11.72 -14.69
CA THR A 46 8.47 -13.14 -15.07
C THR A 46 8.25 -14.06 -13.86
N SER A 47 8.38 -13.53 -12.64
CA SER A 47 8.12 -14.29 -11.42
C SER A 47 6.61 -14.48 -11.19
N TYR A 48 6.23 -15.42 -10.31
CA TYR A 48 4.82 -15.75 -10.07
C TYR A 48 4.03 -14.58 -9.44
N ILE A 49 2.75 -14.45 -9.78
CA ILE A 49 1.82 -13.47 -9.22
C ILE A 49 1.46 -13.87 -7.79
N GLU A 50 1.77 -13.04 -6.81
CA GLU A 50 1.66 -13.37 -5.39
C GLU A 50 0.37 -12.78 -4.78
N GLY A 51 -0.46 -13.65 -4.19
CA GLY A 51 -1.77 -13.25 -3.65
C GLY A 51 -1.75 -12.71 -2.22
N SER A 52 -0.89 -13.25 -1.34
CA SER A 52 -0.94 -12.93 0.11
C SER A 52 -0.37 -11.54 0.42
N ALA A 53 0.77 -11.18 -0.17
CA ALA A 53 1.35 -9.85 -0.20
C ALA A 53 0.42 -8.86 -0.92
N THR A 54 -0.23 -9.27 -2.03
CA THR A 54 -1.23 -8.39 -2.68
C THR A 54 -2.38 -8.05 -1.73
N ALA A 55 -2.94 -9.04 -1.04
CA ALA A 55 -3.97 -8.82 -0.02
C ALA A 55 -3.46 -7.94 1.14
N GLY A 56 -2.22 -8.16 1.59
CA GLY A 56 -1.55 -7.35 2.61
C GLY A 56 -1.38 -5.89 2.21
N PHE A 57 -0.95 -5.62 0.98
CA PHE A 57 -0.81 -4.26 0.44
C PHE A 57 -2.16 -3.58 0.31
N ALA A 58 -3.16 -4.26 -0.26
CA ALA A 58 -4.51 -3.72 -0.40
C ALA A 58 -5.12 -3.35 0.96
N TYR A 59 -5.02 -4.25 1.94
CA TYR A 59 -5.49 -3.99 3.30
C TYR A 59 -4.74 -2.83 3.95
N GLY A 60 -3.41 -2.79 3.85
CA GLY A 60 -2.60 -1.71 4.42
C GLY A 60 -2.97 -0.34 3.86
N ILE A 61 -3.19 -0.23 2.55
CA ILE A 61 -3.64 1.00 1.89
C ILE A 61 -5.01 1.41 2.39
N LEU A 62 -5.99 0.50 2.35
CA LEU A 62 -7.36 0.78 2.80
C LEU A 62 -7.39 1.20 4.27
N LYS A 63 -6.63 0.50 5.13
CA LYS A 63 -6.59 0.81 6.55
C LYS A 63 -5.95 2.16 6.83
N ALA A 64 -4.87 2.52 6.12
CA ALA A 64 -4.25 3.82 6.26
C ALA A 64 -5.17 4.98 5.79
N ILE A 65 -5.98 4.76 4.75
CA ILE A 65 -7.02 5.72 4.31
C ILE A 65 -8.11 5.85 5.38
N ASP A 66 -8.62 4.74 5.91
CA ASP A 66 -9.64 4.69 6.97
C ASP A 66 -9.18 5.42 8.25
N LEU A 67 -7.89 5.30 8.58
CA LEU A 67 -7.26 6.00 9.70
C LEU A 67 -6.91 7.47 9.40
N GLY A 68 -7.13 7.96 8.17
CA GLY A 68 -6.79 9.32 7.76
C GLY A 68 -5.28 9.60 7.66
N MET A 69 -4.46 8.57 7.57
CA MET A 69 -2.98 8.68 7.52
C MET A 69 -2.47 9.10 6.13
N ILE A 70 -3.21 8.74 5.07
CA ILE A 70 -2.85 9.02 3.68
C ILE A 70 -4.08 9.50 2.87
N SER A 71 -3.82 10.15 1.73
CA SER A 71 -4.88 10.63 0.83
C SER A 71 -5.67 9.47 0.21
N ARG A 72 -6.95 9.73 -0.09
CA ARG A 72 -7.79 8.83 -0.89
C ARG A 72 -7.27 8.65 -2.33
N ASP A 73 -6.33 9.47 -2.77
CA ASP A 73 -5.68 9.31 -4.07
C ASP A 73 -4.97 7.96 -4.21
N TYR A 74 -4.59 7.30 -3.11
CA TYR A 74 -3.98 5.96 -3.14
C TYR A 74 -4.99 4.81 -3.36
N LEU A 75 -6.30 5.09 -3.32
CA LEU A 75 -7.35 4.08 -3.41
C LEU A 75 -7.30 3.27 -4.72
N HIS A 76 -6.92 3.91 -5.83
CA HIS A 76 -6.80 3.23 -7.13
C HIS A 76 -5.77 2.09 -7.14
N ILE A 77 -4.79 2.10 -6.23
CA ILE A 77 -3.81 1.02 -6.10
C ILE A 77 -4.48 -0.21 -5.49
N SER A 78 -5.23 -0.02 -4.40
CA SER A 78 -5.95 -1.10 -3.72
C SER A 78 -7.14 -1.62 -4.52
N ASP A 79 -7.85 -0.76 -5.26
CA ASP A 79 -9.03 -1.18 -6.03
C ASP A 79 -8.66 -2.21 -7.12
N LYS A 80 -7.54 -1.97 -7.82
CA LYS A 80 -7.01 -2.92 -8.81
C LYS A 80 -6.62 -4.24 -8.18
N ALA A 81 -5.96 -4.19 -7.03
CA ALA A 81 -5.54 -5.38 -6.30
C ALA A 81 -6.74 -6.23 -5.85
N ILE A 82 -7.81 -5.58 -5.38
CA ILE A 82 -9.04 -6.26 -4.93
C ILE A 82 -9.79 -6.88 -6.12
N GLN A 83 -9.80 -6.22 -7.27
CA GLN A 83 -10.46 -6.75 -8.47
C GLN A 83 -9.77 -7.99 -9.05
N GLY A 84 -8.47 -8.15 -8.80
CA GLY A 84 -7.69 -9.28 -9.31
C GLY A 84 -7.63 -10.50 -8.38
N ILE A 85 -8.08 -10.38 -7.13
CA ILE A 85 -8.25 -11.50 -6.18
C ILE A 85 -9.65 -12.11 -6.37
#